data_AF-A0A5P8JT25-F1
#
_entry.id   AF-A0A5P8JT25-F1
#
_cell.length_a   1.000
_cell.length_b   1.000
_cell.length_c   1.000
_cell.angle_alpha   90.00
_cell.angle_beta   90.00
_cell.angle_gamma   90.00
#
_symmetry.space_group_name_H-M   'P 1'
#
loop_
_entity.id
_entity.type
_entity.pdbx_description
1 polymer ?
#
loop_
_entity_poly.entity_id
_entity_poly.type
_entity_poly.pdbx_seq_one_letter_code
_entity_poly.pdbx_strand_id
1 'polypeptide(L)'
;MKKILISLATVAVLVVAVLFGAKFATAQSSSQVAAVVDSLNPLVPEKTIYVKTTKPDSQDSYGTPVYKQTAVDAKGNTRPIEFTGMKQFKLDHYLALKAKGRMSRAIMKCKPTTSVKPRY
;
A
#
# COMPACT_ATOMS: atom_id res chain seq x y z
N MET A 1 -37.65 17.35 12.10
CA MET A 1 -36.42 16.88 12.75
C MET A 1 -36.21 15.36 12.60
N LYS A 2 -37.11 14.49 13.09
CA LYS A 2 -36.95 13.01 12.98
C LYS A 2 -36.71 12.48 11.55
N LYS A 3 -37.45 12.98 10.54
CA LYS A 3 -37.29 12.57 9.13
C LYS A 3 -35.91 12.91 8.56
N ILE A 4 -35.33 14.06 8.95
CA ILE A 4 -34.00 14.51 8.54
C ILE A 4 -32.92 13.65 9.21
N LEU A 5 -33.11 13.30 10.48
CA LEU A 5 -32.20 12.39 11.20
C LEU A 5 -32.21 10.98 10.58
N ILE A 6 -33.39 10.46 10.24
CA ILE A 6 -33.54 9.17 9.57
C ILE A 6 -32.88 9.20 8.20
N SER A 7 -33.09 10.25 7.40
CA SER A 7 -32.44 10.37 6.09
C SER A 7 -30.92 10.50 6.18
N LEU A 8 -30.41 11.19 7.21
CA LEU A 8 -28.97 11.29 7.42
C LEU A 8 -28.37 9.93 7.82
N ALA A 9 -29.06 9.20 8.69
CA ALA A 9 -28.65 7.87 9.13
C ALA A 9 -28.65 6.86 7.98
N THR A 10 -29.67 6.86 7.11
CA THR A 10 -29.70 5.98 5.94
C THR A 10 -28.57 6.29 4.96
N VAL A 11 -28.28 7.57 4.71
CA VAL A 11 -27.13 7.96 3.87
C VAL A 11 -25.82 7.50 4.49
N ALA A 12 -25.62 7.69 5.80
CA ALA A 12 -24.41 7.23 6.48
C ALA A 12 -24.21 5.71 6.37
N VAL A 13 -25.28 4.92 6.54
CA VAL A 13 -25.23 3.45 6.38
C VAL A 13 -24.86 3.06 4.94
N LEU A 14 -25.43 3.73 3.94
CA LEU A 14 -25.09 3.48 2.53
C LEU A 14 -23.62 3.78 2.24
N VAL A 15 -23.10 4.90 2.76
CA VAL A 15 -21.67 5.25 2.61
C VAL A 15 -20.79 4.16 3.23
N VAL A 16 -21.08 3.72 4.46
CA VAL A 16 -20.32 2.65 5.11
C VAL A 16 -20.38 1.35 4.32
N ALA A 17 -21.56 0.96 3.82
CA ALA A 17 -21.72 -0.25 3.01
C ALA A 17 -20.89 -0.21 1.72
N VAL A 18 -20.87 0.94 1.02
CA VAL A 18 -20.06 1.14 -0.19
C VAL A 18 -18.57 1.05 0.13
N LEU A 19 -18.11 1.73 1.19
CA LEU A 19 -16.71 1.69 1.61
C LEU A 19 -16.28 0.27 2.01
N PHE A 20 -17.16 -0.48 2.68
CA PHE A 20 -16.88 -1.85 3.07
C PHE A 20 -16.83 -2.78 1.86
N GLY A 21 -17.77 -2.64 0.91
CA GLY A 21 -17.76 -3.40 -0.35
C GLY A 21 -16.50 -3.15 -1.18
N ALA A 22 -16.09 -1.89 -1.32
CA ALA A 22 -14.89 -1.49 -2.05
C ALA A 22 -13.64 -2.19 -1.50
N LYS A 23 -13.47 -2.24 -0.17
CA LYS A 23 -12.35 -2.94 0.49
C LYS A 23 -12.22 -4.41 0.05
N PHE A 24 -13.33 -5.12 -0.11
CA PHE A 24 -13.28 -6.55 -0.48
C PHE A 24 -13.08 -6.76 -1.98
N ALA A 25 -13.65 -5.88 -2.82
CA ALA A 25 -13.46 -5.93 -4.26
C ALA A 25 -12.00 -5.68 -4.68
N THR A 26 -11.29 -4.78 -3.98
CA THR A 26 -9.88 -4.47 -4.25
C THR A 26 -8.90 -5.46 -3.62
N ALA A 27 -9.32 -6.26 -2.63
CA ALA A 27 -8.43 -7.11 -1.85
C ALA A 27 -7.57 -8.06 -2.72
N GLN A 28 -8.15 -8.61 -3.79
CA GLN A 28 -7.49 -9.58 -4.67
C GLN A 28 -6.82 -8.96 -5.89
N SER A 29 -7.06 -7.68 -6.18
CA SER A 29 -6.60 -7.03 -7.42
C SER A 29 -5.26 -6.30 -7.24
N SER A 30 -4.32 -6.49 -8.17
CA SER A 30 -3.04 -5.74 -8.22
C SER A 30 -3.09 -4.50 -9.11
N SER A 31 -4.24 -4.19 -9.70
CA SER A 31 -4.40 -3.09 -10.67
C SER A 31 -4.22 -1.70 -10.05
N GLN A 32 -3.72 -0.75 -10.83
CA GLN A 32 -3.59 0.66 -10.42
C GLN A 32 -4.92 1.26 -9.95
N VAL A 33 -6.03 0.88 -10.59
CA VAL A 33 -7.38 1.33 -10.19
C VAL A 33 -7.73 0.86 -8.78
N ALA A 34 -7.42 -0.40 -8.43
CA ALA A 34 -7.65 -0.92 -7.09
C ALA A 34 -6.79 -0.19 -6.04
N ALA A 35 -5.55 0.16 -6.40
CA ALA A 35 -4.65 0.95 -5.56
C ALA A 35 -5.21 2.36 -5.28
N VAL A 36 -5.75 3.04 -6.30
CA VAL A 36 -6.39 4.36 -6.14
C VAL A 36 -7.63 4.28 -5.24
N VAL A 37 -8.49 3.27 -5.46
CA VAL A 37 -9.70 3.05 -4.64
C VAL A 37 -9.33 2.80 -3.17
N ASP A 38 -8.34 1.94 -2.91
CA ASP A 38 -7.84 1.67 -1.55
C ASP A 38 -7.25 2.93 -0.89
N SER A 39 -6.58 3.79 -1.67
CA SER A 39 -5.99 5.01 -1.15
C SER A 39 -7.04 5.99 -0.64
N LEU A 40 -8.21 6.07 -1.30
CA LEU A 40 -9.30 6.97 -0.92
C LEU A 40 -10.20 6.41 0.17
N ASN A 41 -10.26 5.08 0.32
CA ASN A 41 -11.12 4.45 1.31
C ASN A 41 -10.58 4.67 2.75
N PRO A 42 -11.31 5.35 3.65
CA PRO A 42 -10.87 5.55 5.03
C PRO A 42 -10.87 4.25 5.87
N LEU A 43 -11.61 3.21 5.44
CA LEU A 43 -11.64 1.92 6.13
C LEU A 43 -10.41 1.04 5.83
N VAL A 44 -9.59 1.43 4.86
CA VAL A 44 -8.36 0.71 4.51
C VAL A 44 -7.20 1.26 5.35
N PRO A 45 -6.60 0.47 6.26
CA PRO A 45 -5.53 0.96 7.12
C PRO A 45 -4.23 1.15 6.34
N GLU A 46 -3.50 2.21 6.68
CA GLU A 46 -2.11 2.40 6.27
C GLU A 46 -1.19 1.53 7.13
N LYS A 47 -0.31 0.77 6.50
CA LYS A 47 0.63 -0.16 7.15
C LYS A 47 2.04 0.10 6.66
N THR A 48 3.03 -0.12 7.52
CA THR A 48 4.44 -0.11 7.10
C THR A 48 4.85 -1.51 6.68
N ILE A 49 5.45 -1.62 5.51
CA ILE A 49 6.05 -2.85 4.98
C ILE A 49 7.53 -2.61 4.66
N TYR A 50 8.31 -3.67 4.65
CA TYR A 50 9.75 -3.62 4.50
C TYR A 50 10.18 -4.39 3.26
N VAL A 51 11.14 -3.81 2.54
CA VAL A 51 11.79 -4.42 1.38
C VAL A 51 13.29 -4.22 1.44
N LYS A 52 14.04 -5.15 0.85
CA LYS A 52 15.47 -4.96 0.56
C LYS A 52 15.60 -4.24 -0.78
N THR A 53 16.47 -3.25 -0.87
CA THR A 53 16.73 -2.53 -2.13
C THR A 53 17.47 -3.42 -3.11
N THR A 54 16.94 -3.46 -4.34
CA THR A 54 17.49 -4.22 -5.47
C THR A 54 17.70 -3.28 -6.66
N LYS A 55 18.26 -3.81 -7.74
CA LYS A 55 18.17 -3.15 -9.04
C LYS A 55 16.70 -3.11 -9.49
N PRO A 56 16.27 -2.09 -10.25
CA PRO A 56 14.93 -2.05 -10.81
C PRO A 56 14.71 -3.21 -11.79
N ASP A 57 13.50 -3.75 -11.80
CA ASP A 57 13.08 -4.81 -12.74
C ASP A 57 12.82 -4.25 -14.14
N SER A 58 12.30 -3.02 -14.20
CA SER A 58 12.08 -2.30 -15.46
C SER A 58 12.11 -0.79 -15.26
N GLN A 59 11.97 -0.05 -16.35
CA GLN A 59 11.69 1.38 -16.33
C GLN A 59 10.39 1.63 -17.10
N ASP A 60 9.61 2.62 -16.67
CA ASP A 60 8.44 3.07 -17.42
C ASP A 60 8.83 3.93 -18.64
N SER A 61 7.83 4.37 -19.42
CA SER A 61 8.04 5.21 -20.61
C SER A 61 8.71 6.56 -20.31
N TYR A 62 8.80 6.97 -19.05
CA TYR A 62 9.44 8.21 -18.59
C TYR A 62 10.82 7.95 -17.95
N GLY A 63 11.33 6.72 -18.00
CA GLY A 63 12.60 6.33 -17.38
C GLY A 63 12.51 6.15 -15.86
N THR A 64 11.30 6.08 -15.29
CA THR A 64 11.11 5.88 -13.85
C THR A 64 11.39 4.41 -13.51
N PRO A 65 12.29 4.11 -12.56
CA PRO A 65 12.58 2.74 -12.16
C PRO A 65 11.38 2.09 -11.44
N VAL A 66 11.02 0.89 -11.91
CA VAL A 66 9.93 0.05 -11.40
C VAL A 66 10.53 -1.17 -10.70
N TYR A 67 9.98 -1.50 -9.54
CA TYR A 67 10.43 -2.60 -8.69
C TYR A 67 9.27 -3.55 -8.39
N LYS A 68 9.49 -4.86 -8.55
CA LYS A 68 8.56 -5.94 -8.28
C LYS A 68 9.23 -6.91 -7.32
N GLN A 69 8.76 -6.94 -6.08
CA GLN A 69 9.37 -7.78 -5.06
C GLN A 69 8.40 -8.16 -3.95
N THR A 70 8.78 -9.17 -3.17
CA THR A 70 8.06 -9.56 -1.96
C THR A 70 8.45 -8.64 -0.81
N ALA A 71 7.45 -7.98 -0.22
CA ALA A 71 7.61 -7.20 1.00
C ALA A 71 7.15 -7.97 2.23
N VAL A 72 7.69 -7.61 3.39
CA VAL A 72 7.37 -8.21 4.69
C VAL A 72 6.77 -7.15 5.60
N ASP A 73 5.67 -7.44 6.26
CA ASP A 73 5.11 -6.54 7.27
C ASP A 73 5.75 -6.74 8.66
N ALA A 74 5.38 -5.89 9.63
CA ALA A 74 5.90 -5.99 11.00
C ALA A 74 5.53 -7.31 11.73
N LYS A 75 4.56 -8.07 11.22
CA LYS A 75 4.13 -9.37 11.76
C LYS A 75 4.79 -10.55 11.03
N GLY A 76 5.62 -10.29 10.02
CA GLY A 76 6.26 -11.32 9.20
C GLY A 76 5.41 -11.81 8.02
N ASN A 77 4.23 -11.24 7.79
CA ASN A 77 3.44 -11.62 6.62
C ASN A 77 4.07 -11.08 5.35
N THR A 78 4.13 -11.93 4.32
CA THR A 78 4.70 -11.59 3.03
C THR A 78 3.62 -11.25 2.02
N ARG A 79 3.91 -10.30 1.12
CA ARG A 79 3.05 -10.04 -0.04
C ARG A 79 3.86 -9.51 -1.22
N PRO A 80 3.50 -9.84 -2.46
CA PRO A 80 4.08 -9.20 -3.63
C PRO A 80 3.66 -7.73 -3.66
N ILE A 81 4.60 -6.86 -4.01
CA ILE A 81 4.35 -5.45 -4.25
C ILE A 81 5.00 -4.99 -5.54
N GLU A 82 4.43 -3.94 -6.11
CA GLU A 82 5.01 -3.18 -7.22
C GLU A 82 5.05 -1.71 -6.78
N PHE A 83 6.20 -1.07 -6.97
CA PHE A 83 6.38 0.35 -6.64
C PHE A 83 7.40 1.00 -7.55
N THR A 84 7.30 2.32 -7.68
CA THR A 84 8.25 3.14 -8.43
C THR A 84 9.14 3.95 -7.50
N GLY A 85 10.38 4.17 -7.92
CA GLY A 85 11.32 5.04 -7.23
C GLY A 85 11.51 6.35 -7.99
N MET A 86 11.71 7.47 -7.29
CA MET A 86 12.08 8.73 -7.94
C MET A 86 13.44 8.66 -8.63
N LYS A 87 14.34 7.80 -8.10
CA LYS A 87 15.67 7.47 -8.63
C LYS A 87 15.97 6.01 -8.28
N GLN A 88 17.05 5.46 -8.85
CA GLN A 88 17.55 4.16 -8.44
C GLN A 88 18.00 4.18 -6.98
N PHE A 89 17.58 3.17 -6.21
CA PHE A 89 17.97 3.06 -4.80
C PHE A 89 19.40 2.56 -4.64
N LYS A 90 20.06 2.94 -3.54
CA LYS A 90 21.32 2.30 -3.13
C LYS A 90 21.04 0.83 -2.79
N LEU A 91 21.86 -0.08 -3.29
CA LEU A 91 21.70 -1.52 -3.08
C LEU A 91 22.04 -1.94 -1.63
N ASP A 92 21.56 -3.11 -1.22
CA ASP A 92 21.84 -3.72 0.10
C ASP A 92 21.39 -2.91 1.33
N HIS A 93 20.34 -2.11 1.14
CA HIS A 93 19.65 -1.40 2.21
C HIS A 93 18.22 -1.92 2.38
N TYR A 94 17.56 -1.50 3.46
CA TYR A 94 16.15 -1.77 3.68
C TYR A 94 15.34 -0.47 3.55
N LEU A 95 14.20 -0.55 2.89
CA LEU A 95 13.22 0.54 2.80
C LEU A 95 11.98 0.17 3.60
N ALA A 96 11.51 1.11 4.40
CA ALA A 96 10.20 1.07 5.01
C ALA A 96 9.21 1.81 4.11
N LEU A 97 8.33 1.09 3.44
CA LEU A 97 7.30 1.67 2.57
C LEU A 97 6.01 1.82 3.39
N LYS A 98 5.34 2.95 3.24
CA LYS A 98 3.98 3.11 3.77
C LYS A 98 3.00 2.69 2.70
N ALA A 99 2.18 1.71 3.00
CA ALA A 99 1.24 1.13 2.06
C ALA A 99 -0.18 1.17 2.62
N LYS A 100 -1.11 1.69 1.82
CA LYS A 100 -2.53 1.71 2.12
C LYS A 100 -3.22 0.75 1.14
N GLY A 101 -3.72 -0.37 1.67
CA GLY A 101 -4.22 -1.47 0.84
C GLY A 101 -3.11 -2.07 -0.02
N ARG A 102 -3.33 -2.11 -1.35
CA ARG A 102 -2.33 -2.52 -2.36
C ARG A 102 -1.47 -1.37 -2.89
N MET A 103 -1.88 -0.11 -2.67
CA MET A 103 -1.07 1.04 -3.02
C MET A 103 0.10 1.15 -2.05
N SER A 104 1.32 0.95 -2.55
CA SER A 104 2.53 1.19 -1.76
C SER A 104 3.18 2.48 -2.20
N ARG A 105 3.31 3.43 -1.27
CA ARG A 105 4.08 4.65 -1.47
C ARG A 105 5.43 4.45 -0.82
N ALA A 106 6.48 4.54 -1.62
CA ALA A 106 7.83 4.57 -1.09
C ALA A 106 8.03 5.89 -0.33
N ILE A 107 8.21 5.79 0.98
CA ILE A 107 8.80 6.87 1.78
C ILE A 107 10.19 6.38 2.14
N MET A 108 11.24 7.02 1.62
CA MET A 108 12.60 6.63 1.97
C MET A 108 12.89 7.01 3.42
N LYS A 109 12.64 6.08 4.36
CA LYS A 109 13.26 6.14 5.68
C LYS A 109 14.54 5.34 5.63
N CYS A 110 15.68 6.03 5.45
CA CYS A 110 16.98 5.49 5.80
C CYS A 110 17.00 5.29 7.33
N LYS A 111 16.60 4.12 7.83
CA LYS A 111 17.03 3.70 9.16
C LYS A 111 18.43 3.10 9.01
N PRO A 112 19.46 3.65 9.67
CA PRO A 112 20.69 2.90 9.85
C PRO A 112 20.36 1.62 10.64
N THR A 113 20.94 0.53 10.19
CA THR A 113 20.62 -0.85 10.52
C THR A 113 20.63 -1.14 12.02
N THR A 114 19.52 -1.61 12.56
CA THR A 114 19.53 -2.60 13.65
C THR A 114 18.39 -3.60 13.45
N SER A 115 18.77 -4.79 12.98
CA SER A 115 18.10 -6.08 13.17
C SER A 115 16.57 -6.13 13.05
N VAL A 116 16.08 -6.24 11.81
CA VAL A 116 14.99 -7.20 11.55
C VAL A 116 15.56 -8.20 10.57
N LYS A 117 16.30 -9.20 11.07
CA LYS A 117 16.57 -10.40 10.27
C LYS A 117 15.20 -11.07 10.05
N PRO A 118 14.70 -11.22 8.82
CA PRO A 118 13.67 -12.21 8.57
C PRO A 118 14.30 -13.56 8.93
N ARG A 119 13.69 -14.29 9.88
CA ARG A 119 14.02 -15.70 10.07
C ARG A 119 13.52 -16.40 8.81
N TYR A 120 14.45 -16.86 7.99
CA TYR A 120 14.21 -17.83 6.91
C TYR A 120 13.82 -19.17 7.53
#